data_AF-A0A522V3M6-F1
#
_entry.id   AF-A0A522V3M6-F1
#
_cell.length_a   1.000
_cell.length_b   1.000
_cell.length_c   1.000
_cell.angle_alpha   90.00
_cell.angle_beta   90.00
_cell.angle_gamma   90.00
#
_symmetry.space_group_name_H-M   'P 1'
#
loop_
_entity.id
_entity.type
_entity.pdbx_description
1 polymer ?
#
loop_
_entity_poly.entity_id
_entity_poly.type
_entity_poly.pdbx_seq_one_letter_code
_entity_poly.pdbx_strand_id
1 'polypeptide(L)'
;MNSLAQARTLGGIGSILILLAMVPIAGVVLFIVGFIMVLVAVKYISEIVEEKTIFNNMLISVILAIAGMIAGFAVLISGRIFPFFREFSPLYGPSMFNEPRMYPFFTTLIIALVIVW
;
A
#
# COMPACT_ATOMS: atom_id res chain seq x y z
N MET A 1 -25.35 1.35 -15.20
CA MET A 1 -24.56 2.17 -16.13
C MET A 1 -23.32 2.61 -15.38
N ASN A 2 -22.22 1.87 -15.51
CA ASN A 2 -20.98 2.19 -14.81
C ASN A 2 -20.20 3.11 -15.76
N SER A 3 -19.98 4.37 -15.38
CA SER A 3 -19.32 5.33 -16.24
C SER A 3 -17.82 5.36 -15.96
N LEU A 4 -17.02 5.61 -17.00
CA LEU A 4 -15.57 5.77 -16.86
C LEU A 4 -15.23 6.92 -15.89
N ALA A 5 -16.06 7.97 -15.88
CA ALA A 5 -15.97 9.06 -14.93
C ALA A 5 -16.14 8.58 -13.47
N GLN A 6 -17.09 7.69 -13.20
CA GLN A 6 -17.30 7.14 -11.87
C GLN A 6 -16.13 6.27 -11.43
N ALA A 7 -15.62 5.41 -12.32
CA ALA A 7 -14.44 4.60 -12.05
C ALA A 7 -13.21 5.46 -11.74
N ARG A 8 -13.01 6.54 -12.52
CA ARG A 8 -11.92 7.50 -12.29
C ARG A 8 -12.04 8.19 -10.94
N THR A 9 -13.24 8.66 -10.58
CA THR A 9 -13.48 9.33 -9.29
C THR A 9 -13.27 8.36 -8.12
N LEU A 10 -13.80 7.14 -8.21
CA LEU A 10 -13.67 6.14 -7.15
C LEU A 10 -12.21 5.71 -6.95
N GLY A 11 -11.47 5.51 -8.05
CA GLY A 11 -10.04 5.18 -8.00
C GLY A 11 -9.20 6.33 -7.45
N GLY A 12 -9.51 7.57 -7.83
CA GLY A 12 -8.82 8.77 -7.34
C GLY A 12 -9.06 9.05 -5.86
N ILE A 13 -10.30 8.95 -5.39
CA ILE A 13 -10.61 9.07 -3.95
C ILE A 13 -9.97 7.90 -3.19
N GLY A 14 -10.07 6.68 -3.72
CA GLY A 14 -9.48 5.50 -3.10
C GLY A 14 -7.97 5.60 -2.92
N SER A 15 -7.24 6.11 -3.92
CA SER A 15 -5.78 6.31 -3.81
C SER A 15 -5.41 7.38 -2.79
N ILE A 16 -6.16 8.49 -2.71
CA ILE A 16 -5.95 9.53 -1.69
C ILE A 16 -6.21 8.96 -0.28
N LEU A 17 -7.27 8.17 -0.10
CA LEU A 17 -7.58 7.53 1.18
C LEU A 17 -6.49 6.54 1.61
N ILE A 18 -5.90 5.80 0.66
CA ILE A 18 -4.72 4.96 0.92
C ILE A 18 -3.53 5.79 1.39
N LEU A 19 -3.26 6.94 0.78
CA LEU A 19 -2.15 7.81 1.21
C LEU A 19 -2.37 8.37 2.61
N LEU A 20 -3.62 8.62 3.00
CA LEU A 20 -4.00 9.04 4.34
C LEU A 20 -3.89 7.90 5.38
N ALA A 21 -3.43 6.71 5.00
CA ALA A 21 -3.15 5.61 5.92
C ALA A 21 -2.07 5.94 6.98
N MET A 22 -1.30 7.02 6.79
CA MET A 22 -0.31 7.50 7.76
C MET A 22 -0.94 8.06 9.05
N VAL A 23 -2.26 8.31 9.08
CA VAL A 23 -2.95 8.85 10.27
C VAL A 23 -2.97 7.80 11.40
N PRO A 24 -2.45 8.09 12.62
CA PRO A 24 -2.22 7.09 13.68
C PRO A 24 -3.45 6.35 14.22
N ILE A 25 -4.67 6.85 14.00
CA ILE A 25 -5.92 6.29 14.53
C ILE A 25 -6.85 5.82 13.40
N ALA A 26 -7.06 6.69 12.40
CA ALA A 26 -7.94 6.39 11.27
C ALA A 26 -7.23 5.66 10.12
N GLY A 27 -5.90 5.64 10.10
CA GLY A 27 -5.11 5.24 8.94
C GLY A 27 -5.39 3.83 8.45
N VAL A 28 -5.55 2.87 9.36
CA VAL A 28 -5.89 1.48 8.99
C VAL A 28 -7.25 1.40 8.31
N VAL A 29 -8.25 2.12 8.84
CA VAL A 29 -9.60 2.15 8.27
C VAL A 29 -9.57 2.86 6.91
N LEU A 30 -8.90 4.00 6.81
CA LEU A 30 -8.75 4.77 5.57
C LEU A 30 -8.03 3.96 4.49
N PHE A 31 -7.00 3.20 4.86
CA PHE A 31 -6.32 2.28 3.96
C PHE A 31 -7.27 1.22 3.40
N ILE A 32 -8.00 0.53 4.28
CA ILE A 32 -8.92 -0.54 3.87
C ILE A 32 -10.02 0.01 2.96
N VAL A 33 -10.66 1.11 3.37
CA VAL A 33 -11.74 1.74 2.59
C VAL A 33 -11.20 2.23 1.25
N GLY A 34 -10.05 2.90 1.24
CA GLY A 34 -9.41 3.38 0.02
C GLY A 34 -9.03 2.25 -0.93
N PHE A 35 -8.49 1.15 -0.39
CA PHE A 35 -8.14 -0.03 -1.16
C PHE A 35 -9.35 -0.73 -1.78
N ILE A 36 -10.43 -0.86 -1.02
CA ILE A 36 -11.70 -1.39 -1.55
C ILE A 36 -12.24 -0.48 -2.66
N MET A 37 -12.19 0.85 -2.51
CA MET A 37 -12.60 1.77 -3.56
C MET A 37 -11.76 1.62 -4.83
N VAL A 38 -10.45 1.43 -4.72
CA VAL A 38 -9.58 1.16 -5.88
C VAL A 38 -9.95 -0.18 -6.54
N LEU A 39 -10.20 -1.24 -5.78
CA LEU A 39 -10.67 -2.53 -6.30
C LEU A 39 -11.97 -2.39 -7.09
N VAL A 40 -12.94 -1.65 -6.55
CA VAL A 40 -14.21 -1.40 -7.23
C VAL A 40 -14.00 -0.54 -8.48
N ALA A 41 -13.08 0.42 -8.46
CA ALA A 41 -12.74 1.22 -9.64
C ALA A 41 -12.17 0.35 -10.77
N VAL A 42 -11.26 -0.57 -10.46
CA VAL A 42 -10.70 -1.52 -11.43
C VAL A 42 -11.78 -2.48 -11.94
N LYS A 43 -12.71 -2.92 -11.08
CA LYS A 43 -13.87 -3.71 -11.50
C LYS A 43 -14.71 -2.97 -12.54
N TYR A 44 -15.03 -1.69 -12.30
CA TYR A 44 -15.81 -0.89 -13.25
C TYR A 44 -15.06 -0.68 -14.56
N ILE A 45 -13.74 -0.47 -14.53
CA ILE A 45 -12.92 -0.41 -15.76
C ILE A 45 -13.02 -1.73 -16.54
N SER A 46 -12.89 -2.87 -15.85
CA SER A 46 -13.00 -4.20 -16.46
C SER A 46 -14.37 -4.44 -17.12
N GLU A 47 -15.45 -3.95 -16.50
CA GLU A 47 -16.80 -4.03 -17.07
C GLU A 47 -17.00 -3.08 -18.27
N ILE A 48 -16.43 -1.87 -18.23
CA ILE A 48 -16.53 -0.88 -19.33
C ILE A 48 -15.71 -1.31 -20.56
N VAL A 49 -14.54 -1.90 -20.32
CA VAL A 49 -13.64 -2.39 -21.39
C VAL A 49 -14.04 -3.80 -21.85
N GLU A 50 -15.07 -4.41 -21.22
CA GLU A 50 -15.55 -5.78 -21.48
C GLU A 50 -14.46 -6.86 -21.33
N GLU A 51 -13.40 -6.57 -20.57
CA GLU A 51 -12.25 -7.44 -20.39
C GLU A 51 -12.11 -7.89 -18.94
N LYS A 52 -12.67 -9.07 -18.62
CA LYS A 52 -12.70 -9.61 -17.24
C LYS A 52 -11.31 -9.96 -16.68
N THR A 53 -10.34 -10.18 -17.55
CA THR A 53 -8.93 -10.46 -17.21
C THR A 53 -8.31 -9.31 -16.41
N ILE A 54 -8.71 -8.05 -16.64
CA ILE A 54 -8.18 -6.88 -15.94
C ILE A 54 -8.44 -7.00 -14.44
N PHE A 55 -9.70 -7.26 -14.05
CA PHE A 55 -10.06 -7.40 -12.64
C PHE A 55 -9.49 -8.69 -12.05
N ASN A 56 -9.48 -9.81 -12.79
CA ASN A 56 -8.90 -11.06 -12.32
C ASN A 56 -7.40 -10.96 -12.06
N ASN A 57 -6.63 -10.36 -12.98
CA ASN A 57 -5.19 -10.16 -12.81
C ASN A 57 -4.90 -9.22 -11.64
N MET A 58 -5.74 -8.20 -11.44
CA MET A 58 -5.65 -7.35 -10.27
C MET A 58 -5.90 -8.14 -8.97
N LEU A 59 -6.94 -8.97 -8.90
CA LEU A 59 -7.20 -9.84 -7.74
C LEU A 59 -6.04 -10.80 -7.47
N ILE A 60 -5.50 -11.44 -8.51
CA ILE A 60 -4.32 -12.31 -8.40
C ILE A 60 -3.14 -11.51 -7.81
N SER A 61 -2.91 -10.29 -8.28
CA SER A 61 -1.85 -9.42 -7.76
C SER A 61 -2.06 -9.08 -6.28
N VAL A 62 -3.29 -8.83 -5.83
CA VAL A 62 -3.62 -8.58 -4.42
C VAL A 62 -3.33 -9.82 -3.56
N ILE A 63 -3.76 -11.00 -4.02
CA ILE A 63 -3.50 -12.27 -3.31
C ILE A 63 -2.01 -12.54 -3.22
N LEU A 64 -1.26 -12.33 -4.31
CA LEU A 64 0.20 -12.47 -4.34
C LEU A 64 0.89 -11.49 -3.39
N ALA A 65 0.41 -10.24 -3.30
CA ALA A 65 0.96 -9.26 -2.36
C ALA A 65 0.76 -9.70 -0.90
N ILE A 66 -0.41 -10.23 -0.56
CA ILE A 66 -0.69 -10.76 0.79
C ILE A 66 0.20 -11.99 1.08
N ALA A 67 0.28 -12.93 0.14
CA ALA A 67 1.13 -14.11 0.28
C ALA A 67 2.62 -13.73 0.45
N GLY A 68 3.10 -12.78 -0.36
CA GLY A 68 4.46 -12.24 -0.27
C GLY A 68 4.72 -11.55 1.07
N MET A 69 3.74 -10.79 1.59
CA MET A 69 3.85 -10.18 2.92
C MET A 69 4.00 -11.25 4.01
N ILE A 70 3.18 -12.30 4.00
CA ILE A 70 3.26 -13.42 4.95
C ILE A 70 4.61 -14.12 4.87
N ALA A 71 5.08 -14.44 3.66
CA ALA A 71 6.38 -15.06 3.43
C ALA A 71 7.53 -14.16 3.94
N GLY A 72 7.46 -12.86 3.68
CA GLY A 72 8.43 -11.87 4.18
C GLY A 72 8.48 -11.84 5.71
N PHE A 73 7.32 -11.84 6.39
CA PHE A 73 7.26 -11.93 7.84
C PHE A 73 7.86 -13.24 8.38
N ALA A 74 7.61 -14.37 7.72
CA ALA A 74 8.19 -15.65 8.11
C ALA A 74 9.73 -15.63 8.04
N VAL A 75 10.31 -15.04 6.99
CA VAL A 75 11.77 -14.87 6.85
C VAL A 75 12.34 -13.93 7.90
N LEU A 76 11.65 -12.82 8.20
CA LEU A 76 12.06 -11.90 9.27
C LEU A 76 12.16 -12.58 10.64
N ILE A 77 11.22 -13.47 10.94
CA ILE A 77 11.19 -14.23 12.20
C ILE A 77 12.31 -15.29 12.19
N SER A 78 12.49 -16.03 11.10
CA SER A 78 13.53 -17.06 11.00
C SER A 78 14.94 -16.49 11.11
N GLY A 79 15.18 -15.29 10.58
CA GLY A 79 16.46 -14.56 10.71
C GLY A 79 16.84 -14.17 12.14
N ARG A 80 15.88 -14.13 13.08
CA ARG A 80 16.18 -13.93 14.52
C ARG A 80 16.58 -15.21 15.24
N ILE A 81 16.20 -16.37 14.71
CA ILE A 81 16.40 -17.68 15.34
C ILE A 81 17.64 -18.37 14.77
N PHE A 82 17.90 -18.23 13.47
CA PHE A 82 18.98 -18.92 12.76
C PHE A 82 20.04 -17.95 12.23
N PRO A 83 21.32 -18.07 12.66
CA PRO A 83 22.39 -17.14 12.26
C PRO A 83 22.74 -17.19 10.77
N PHE A 84 22.39 -18.26 10.05
CA PHE A 84 22.54 -18.38 8.59
C PHE A 84 21.64 -17.40 7.81
N PHE A 85 20.43 -17.13 8.28
CA PHE A 85 19.51 -16.18 7.64
C PHE A 85 19.82 -14.72 7.99
N ARG A 86 20.84 -14.46 8.81
CA ARG A 86 21.27 -13.12 9.22
C ARG A 86 21.87 -12.35 8.05
N GLU A 87 22.46 -13.01 7.06
CA GLU A 87 22.93 -12.40 5.80
C GLU A 87 21.79 -12.02 4.85
N PHE A 88 20.65 -12.71 4.94
CA PHE A 88 19.41 -12.35 4.25
C PHE A 88 18.54 -11.39 5.06
N SER A 89 19.03 -10.88 6.20
CA SER A 89 18.29 -9.88 6.95
C SER A 89 18.12 -8.62 6.09
N PRO A 90 16.91 -8.07 5.96
CA PRO A 90 16.74 -6.83 5.25
C PRO A 90 17.57 -5.76 5.93
N LEU A 91 18.31 -4.98 5.14
CA LEU A 91 19.05 -3.78 5.57
C LEU A 91 18.13 -2.78 6.32
N TYR A 92 16.81 -2.97 6.24
CA TYR A 92 15.73 -2.23 6.89
C TYR A 92 15.20 -2.97 8.11
N GLY A 93 15.77 -2.67 9.28
CA GLY A 93 15.25 -3.11 10.58
C GLY A 93 14.22 -2.14 11.18
N PRO A 94 13.43 -2.56 12.19
CA PRO A 94 12.52 -1.67 12.94
C PRO A 94 13.21 -0.47 13.59
N SER A 95 14.54 -0.52 13.72
CA SER A 95 15.38 0.56 14.20
C SER A 95 15.39 1.79 13.28
N MET A 96 15.02 1.69 11.99
CA MET A 96 14.95 2.87 11.13
C MET A 96 13.83 3.84 11.54
N PHE A 97 12.68 3.32 11.97
CA PHE A 97 11.53 4.15 12.40
C PHE A 97 11.67 4.69 13.81
N ASN A 98 12.53 4.08 14.62
CA ASN A 98 12.83 4.50 15.99
C ASN A 98 14.13 5.31 16.10
N GLU A 99 14.85 5.51 14.99
CA GLU A 99 16.02 6.38 14.99
C GLU A 99 15.58 7.86 14.93
N PRO A 100 16.15 8.75 15.77
CA PRO A 100 15.87 10.19 15.76
C PRO A 100 16.07 10.89 14.41
N ARG A 101 16.66 10.20 13.42
CA ARG A 101 16.95 10.68 12.07
C ARG A 101 15.78 10.51 11.09
N MET A 102 14.76 9.70 11.41
CA MET A 102 13.60 9.53 10.52
C MET A 102 12.56 10.66 10.68
N TYR A 103 12.37 11.18 11.89
CA TYR A 103 11.50 12.34 12.16
C TYR A 103 11.86 13.61 11.34
N PRO A 104 13.13 14.01 11.21
CA PRO A 104 13.50 15.13 10.34
C PRO A 104 13.26 14.86 8.85
N PHE A 105 13.30 13.61 8.40
CA PHE A 105 12.99 13.27 7.00
C PHE A 105 11.51 13.52 6.67
N PHE A 106 10.59 13.04 7.50
CA PHE A 106 9.15 13.25 7.26
C PHE A 106 8.73 14.71 7.45
N THR A 107 9.31 15.42 8.42
CA THR A 107 9.02 16.85 8.63
C THR A 107 9.55 17.72 7.49
N THR A 108 10.76 17.45 6.97
CA THR A 108 11.29 18.19 5.80
C THR A 108 10.52 17.88 4.52
N LEU A 109 10.06 16.63 4.33
CA LEU A 109 9.22 16.26 3.19
C LEU A 109 7.86 16.97 3.22
N ILE A 110 7.23 17.08 4.40
CA ILE A 110 5.96 17.82 4.58
C ILE A 110 6.18 19.32 4.32
N ILE A 111 7.24 19.92 4.85
CA ILE A 111 7.56 21.34 4.63
C ILE A 111 7.83 21.61 3.14
N ALA A 112 8.62 20.77 2.47
CA ALA A 112 8.90 20.90 1.05
C ALA A 112 7.62 20.82 0.20
N LEU A 113 6.70 19.92 0.57
CA LEU A 113 5.41 19.78 -0.13
C LEU A 113 4.53 21.03 0.03
N VAL A 114 4.54 21.68 1.20
CA VAL A 114 3.81 22.93 1.46
C VAL A 114 4.40 24.12 0.71
N ILE A 115 5.72 24.15 0.51
CA ILE A 115 6.39 25.24 -0.23
C ILE A 115 6.16 25.13 -1.74
N VAL A 116 6.05 23.89 -2.25
CA VAL A 116 5.89 23.61 -3.69
C VAL A 116 4.44 23.80 -4.17
N TRP A 117 3.46 23.79 -3.26
CA TRP A 117 2.05 24.02 -3.55
C TRP A 117 1.69 25.50 -3.42
#